data_AF-U5W148-F1
#
_entry.id   AF-U5W148-F1
#
_cell.length_a   1.000
_cell.length_b   1.000
_cell.length_c   1.000
_cell.angle_alpha   90.00
_cell.angle_beta   90.00
_cell.angle_gamma   90.00
#
_symmetry.space_group_name_H-M   'P 1'
#
loop_
_entity.id
_entity.type
_entity.pdbx_description
1 polymer ?
#
loop_
_entity_poly.entity_id
_entity_poly.type
_entity_poly.pdbx_seq_one_letter_code
_entity_poly.pdbx_strand_id
1 'polypeptide(L)'
;MHRSFVLATAALLAGTVPAVAGAPDTSPPRLVSVSFSRTSVAVSGLTLVPVRIQLRLTDTSGVAENATGMGPSPQITLGPVPGFQERLHPRLALTSGTARDGVWGATVNVPSTWDGVVRMTSVDAVDTAGNELSVRPADAALRVIGTHRPALTLTYTLLPGGGFRIHGRAYFTDTGRPLAGQPLAVAYDSGCDLEGGAADSIVTDARGRYEQRWDNGEPGAAGCAALTGAAAPGQFRTLLAYRLGVTRPGDSAATQEKLVGEN
;
A
#
# COMPACT_ATOMS: atom_id res chain seq x y z
N MET A 1 -22.39 -66.03 -66.25
CA MET A 1 -21.03 -65.87 -65.68
C MET A 1 -20.97 -64.51 -64.99
N HIS A 2 -21.07 -64.46 -63.66
CA HIS A 2 -20.92 -63.23 -62.87
C HIS A 2 -19.92 -63.52 -61.74
N ARG A 3 -18.78 -62.82 -61.75
CA ARG A 3 -17.71 -62.92 -60.77
C ARG A 3 -18.01 -61.98 -59.60
N SER A 4 -18.05 -62.53 -58.38
CA SER A 4 -18.13 -61.73 -57.15
C SER A 4 -16.72 -61.44 -56.65
N PHE A 5 -16.42 -60.16 -56.42
CA PHE A 5 -15.25 -59.68 -55.69
C PHE A 5 -15.67 -59.41 -54.24
N VAL A 6 -14.98 -60.00 -53.28
CA VAL A 6 -15.13 -59.70 -51.85
C VAL A 6 -14.02 -58.74 -51.46
N LEU A 7 -14.38 -57.51 -51.07
CA LEU A 7 -13.48 -56.57 -50.41
C LEU A 7 -13.47 -56.86 -48.90
N ALA A 8 -12.29 -57.08 -48.33
CA ALA A 8 -12.09 -57.16 -46.89
C ALA A 8 -11.65 -55.79 -46.37
N THR A 9 -12.46 -55.17 -45.50
CA THR A 9 -12.16 -53.90 -44.84
C THR A 9 -11.46 -54.18 -43.52
N ALA A 10 -10.18 -53.82 -43.40
CA ALA A 10 -9.45 -53.87 -42.13
C ALA A 10 -9.74 -52.61 -41.30
N ALA A 11 -10.30 -52.77 -40.10
CA ALA A 11 -10.53 -51.69 -39.16
C ALA A 11 -9.28 -51.44 -38.31
N LEU A 12 -8.67 -50.24 -38.41
CA LEU A 12 -7.66 -49.77 -37.47
C LEU A 12 -8.32 -49.31 -36.17
N LEU A 13 -8.06 -50.01 -35.08
CA LEU A 13 -8.41 -49.61 -33.72
C LEU A 13 -7.36 -48.60 -33.22
N ALA A 14 -7.69 -47.31 -33.26
CA ALA A 14 -6.93 -46.26 -32.59
C ALA A 14 -7.20 -46.34 -31.07
N GLY A 15 -6.25 -46.92 -30.32
CA GLY A 15 -6.31 -46.92 -28.86
C GLY A 15 -6.09 -45.52 -28.30
N THR A 16 -7.10 -44.94 -27.67
CA THR A 16 -6.96 -43.74 -26.85
C THR A 16 -6.26 -44.11 -25.54
N VAL A 17 -5.00 -43.71 -25.38
CA VAL A 17 -4.34 -43.78 -24.09
C VAL A 17 -4.96 -42.70 -23.20
N PRO A 18 -5.61 -43.04 -22.06
CA PRO A 18 -6.12 -42.02 -21.16
C PRO A 18 -4.93 -41.23 -20.62
N ALA A 19 -4.95 -39.91 -20.83
CA ALA A 19 -4.05 -39.00 -20.16
C ALA A 19 -4.33 -39.12 -18.66
N VAL A 20 -3.37 -39.68 -17.91
CA VAL A 20 -3.42 -39.65 -16.45
C VAL A 20 -3.26 -38.18 -16.07
N ALA A 21 -4.37 -37.51 -15.75
CA ALA A 21 -4.33 -36.21 -15.13
C ALA A 21 -3.55 -36.38 -13.81
N GLY A 22 -2.49 -35.59 -13.63
CA GLY A 22 -1.76 -35.55 -12.37
C GLY A 22 -2.71 -35.24 -11.22
N ALA A 23 -2.38 -35.69 -10.01
CA ALA A 23 -3.15 -35.34 -8.83
C ALA A 23 -3.27 -33.80 -8.73
N PRO A 24 -4.46 -33.27 -8.37
CA PRO A 24 -4.63 -31.84 -8.20
C PRO A 24 -3.69 -31.32 -7.11
N ASP A 25 -3.13 -30.13 -7.32
CA ASP A 25 -2.30 -29.49 -6.31
C ASP A 25 -3.15 -29.04 -5.13
N THR A 26 -2.74 -29.43 -3.92
CA THR A 26 -3.42 -29.12 -2.66
C THR A 26 -2.48 -28.45 -1.65
N SER A 27 -1.24 -28.15 -2.05
CA SER A 27 -0.27 -27.51 -1.16
C SER A 27 -0.27 -26.00 -1.38
N PRO A 28 -0.26 -25.18 -0.31
CA PRO A 28 -0.13 -23.73 -0.48
C PRO A 28 1.30 -23.33 -0.88
N PRO A 29 1.47 -22.10 -1.42
CA PRO A 29 2.78 -21.52 -1.63
C PRO A 29 3.65 -21.58 -0.37
N ARG A 30 4.96 -21.73 -0.55
CA ARG A 30 5.93 -21.76 0.54
C ARG A 30 6.83 -20.53 0.51
N LEU A 31 6.91 -19.82 1.64
CA LEU A 31 7.88 -18.77 1.86
C LEU A 31 9.26 -19.37 2.13
N VAL A 32 10.20 -19.14 1.21
CA VAL A 32 11.59 -19.60 1.33
C VAL A 32 12.45 -18.57 2.05
N SER A 33 12.29 -17.29 1.71
CA SER A 33 13.05 -16.20 2.33
C SER A 33 12.31 -14.88 2.19
N VAL A 34 12.54 -13.95 3.12
CA VAL A 34 12.10 -12.56 3.00
C VAL A 34 13.11 -11.61 3.64
N SER A 35 13.32 -10.44 3.05
CA SER A 35 14.27 -9.45 3.56
C SER A 35 13.99 -8.03 3.11
N PHE A 36 14.49 -7.07 3.90
CA PHE A 36 14.81 -5.74 3.43
C PHE A 36 16.25 -5.73 2.89
N SER A 37 16.51 -4.96 1.84
CA SER A 37 17.86 -4.67 1.33
C SER A 37 18.77 -3.96 2.34
N ARG A 38 18.19 -3.40 3.41
CA ARG A 38 18.89 -2.74 4.51
C ARG A 38 18.22 -3.10 5.82
N THR A 39 19.02 -3.25 6.88
CA THR A 39 18.50 -3.45 8.25
C THR A 39 18.29 -2.13 9.00
N SER A 40 18.91 -1.04 8.54
CA SER A 40 18.68 0.30 9.06
C SER A 40 18.82 1.40 8.01
N VAL A 41 18.14 2.53 8.24
CA VAL A 41 18.25 3.76 7.46
C VAL A 41 18.18 4.98 8.37
N ALA A 42 18.95 6.02 8.03
CA ALA A 42 18.80 7.34 8.62
C ALA A 42 18.20 8.28 7.57
N VAL A 43 17.15 9.02 7.95
CA VAL A 43 16.40 9.90 7.04
C VAL A 43 16.05 11.18 7.78
N SER A 44 16.19 12.32 7.10
CA SER A 44 15.95 13.65 7.68
C SER A 44 15.00 14.47 6.83
N GLY A 45 14.13 15.26 7.45
CA GLY A 45 13.33 16.23 6.72
C GLY A 45 12.31 15.58 5.80
N LEU A 46 12.16 16.17 4.61
CA LEU A 46 11.28 15.70 3.54
C LEU A 46 11.95 14.66 2.62
N THR A 47 13.20 14.29 2.88
CA THR A 47 13.93 13.31 2.06
C THR A 47 13.31 11.93 2.20
N LEU A 48 13.42 11.14 1.12
CA LEU A 48 13.00 9.76 1.05
C LEU A 48 14.20 8.87 0.74
N VAL A 49 14.29 7.73 1.41
CA VAL A 49 15.32 6.71 1.12
C VAL A 49 14.64 5.47 0.52
N PRO A 50 14.95 5.10 -0.74
CA PRO A 50 14.41 3.88 -1.33
C PRO A 50 15.02 2.65 -0.64
N VAL A 51 14.17 1.74 -0.19
CA VAL A 51 14.53 0.44 0.37
C VAL A 51 13.82 -0.64 -0.43
N ARG A 52 14.59 -1.57 -1.00
CA ARG A 52 14.03 -2.73 -1.69
C ARG A 52 13.63 -3.80 -0.69
N ILE A 53 12.48 -4.42 -0.94
CA ILE A 53 11.96 -5.61 -0.26
C ILE A 53 12.04 -6.76 -1.26
N GLN A 54 12.43 -7.94 -0.78
CA GLN A 54 12.46 -9.16 -1.57
C GLN A 54 11.92 -10.33 -0.76
N LEU A 55 11.12 -11.18 -1.40
CA LEU A 55 10.74 -12.49 -0.91
C LEU A 55 10.93 -13.53 -2.00
N ARG A 56 11.23 -14.77 -1.61
CA ARG A 56 11.27 -15.92 -2.50
C ARG A 56 10.13 -16.87 -2.13
N LEU A 57 9.30 -17.19 -3.10
CA LEU A 57 8.18 -18.12 -2.96
C LEU A 57 8.37 -19.30 -3.90
N THR A 58 7.96 -20.48 -3.45
CA THR A 58 7.92 -21.69 -4.27
C THR A 58 6.55 -22.33 -4.19
N ASP A 59 6.07 -22.85 -5.32
CA ASP A 59 4.81 -23.58 -5.42
C ASP A 59 4.82 -24.53 -6.62
N THR A 60 4.17 -25.69 -6.54
CA THR A 60 4.15 -26.68 -7.62
C THR A 60 3.27 -26.27 -8.80
N SER A 61 2.08 -25.73 -8.52
CA SER A 61 1.17 -25.17 -9.52
C SER A 61 1.65 -23.79 -9.98
N GLY A 62 2.31 -23.05 -9.09
CA GLY A 62 2.87 -21.72 -9.30
C GLY A 62 2.08 -20.65 -8.55
N VAL A 63 2.77 -19.65 -8.01
CA VAL A 63 2.17 -18.49 -7.35
C VAL A 63 1.38 -17.66 -8.38
N ALA A 64 0.11 -17.40 -8.08
CA ALA A 64 -0.73 -16.55 -8.89
C ALA A 64 -0.34 -15.07 -8.70
N GLU A 65 -0.06 -14.39 -9.81
CA GLU A 65 0.17 -12.94 -9.81
C GLU A 65 -1.15 -12.21 -9.96
N ASN A 66 -1.54 -11.49 -8.93
CA ASN A 66 -2.70 -10.62 -8.92
C ASN A 66 -2.37 -9.34 -8.19
N ALA A 67 -1.72 -8.38 -8.83
CA ALA A 67 -1.26 -7.18 -8.15
C ALA A 67 -2.38 -6.15 -7.84
N THR A 68 -3.57 -6.27 -8.46
CA THR A 68 -4.65 -5.25 -8.40
C THR A 68 -6.00 -5.78 -7.93
N GLY A 69 -6.14 -7.07 -7.65
CA GLY A 69 -7.40 -7.64 -7.20
C GLY A 69 -7.74 -7.29 -5.74
N MET A 70 -8.97 -7.61 -5.34
CA MET A 70 -9.44 -7.48 -3.95
C MET A 70 -8.63 -8.32 -2.95
N GLY A 71 -7.86 -9.30 -3.42
CA GLY A 71 -6.84 -10.03 -2.66
C GLY A 71 -5.54 -10.09 -3.46
N PRO A 72 -4.64 -9.10 -3.29
CA PRO A 72 -3.41 -9.09 -4.06
C PRO A 72 -2.52 -10.30 -3.76
N SER A 73 -1.87 -10.86 -4.77
CA SER A 73 -0.95 -11.98 -4.61
C SER A 73 0.29 -11.82 -5.51
N PRO A 74 1.50 -12.04 -4.98
CA PRO A 74 1.81 -12.09 -3.55
C PRO A 74 1.67 -10.70 -2.89
N GLN A 75 1.46 -10.68 -1.58
CA GLN A 75 1.34 -9.46 -0.78
C GLN A 75 2.26 -9.53 0.45
N ILE A 76 2.80 -8.37 0.83
CA ILE A 76 3.45 -8.15 2.12
C ILE A 76 2.70 -7.03 2.84
N THR A 77 2.54 -7.20 4.15
CA THR A 77 2.11 -6.12 5.04
C THR A 77 3.29 -5.63 5.86
N LEU A 78 3.57 -4.33 5.81
CA LEU A 78 4.55 -3.66 6.66
C LEU A 78 3.85 -2.88 7.76
N GLY A 79 4.37 -2.90 8.97
CA GLY A 79 3.87 -2.06 10.06
C GLY A 79 4.73 -2.12 11.33
N PRO A 80 4.56 -1.16 12.25
CA PRO A 80 3.71 0.03 12.10
C PRO A 80 4.33 1.07 11.15
N VAL A 81 3.50 1.81 10.41
CA VAL A 81 3.89 3.00 9.66
C VAL A 81 2.90 4.16 9.94
N PRO A 82 3.35 5.42 10.03
CA PRO A 82 2.46 6.57 10.19
C PRO A 82 1.54 6.75 8.97
N GLY A 83 0.27 7.07 9.23
CA GLY A 83 -0.72 7.44 8.23
C GLY A 83 -2.11 6.90 8.57
N PHE A 84 -3.01 6.95 7.59
CA PHE A 84 -4.38 6.43 7.73
C PHE A 84 -4.43 4.90 7.83
N GLN A 85 -3.50 4.19 7.19
CA GLN A 85 -3.57 2.73 7.09
C GLN A 85 -2.87 1.97 8.22
N GLU A 86 -2.06 2.64 9.06
CA GLU A 86 -1.15 2.06 10.09
C GLU A 86 -0.18 0.96 9.59
N ARG A 87 -0.40 0.48 8.38
CA ARG A 87 0.22 -0.60 7.65
C ARG A 87 0.39 -0.17 6.19
N LEU A 88 1.42 -0.68 5.54
CA LEU A 88 1.66 -0.46 4.11
C LEU A 88 1.61 -1.80 3.38
N HIS A 89 1.01 -1.82 2.20
CA HIS A 89 0.95 -2.99 1.33
C HIS A 89 1.70 -2.71 0.01
N PRO A 90 3.02 -2.90 -0.04
CA PRO A 90 3.77 -2.64 -1.26
C PRO A 90 3.31 -3.55 -2.39
N ARG A 91 3.11 -2.97 -3.58
CA ARG A 91 2.84 -3.74 -4.80
C ARG A 91 4.09 -4.53 -5.20
N LEU A 92 4.05 -5.85 -5.03
CA LEU A 92 5.11 -6.76 -5.42
C LEU A 92 5.01 -7.10 -6.91
N ALA A 93 6.16 -7.33 -7.53
CA ALA A 93 6.26 -7.85 -8.89
C ALA A 93 7.30 -8.99 -8.93
N LEU A 94 7.15 -9.92 -9.88
CA LEU A 94 8.15 -10.96 -10.10
C LEU A 94 9.42 -10.30 -10.67
N THR A 95 10.53 -10.40 -9.94
CA THR A 95 11.80 -9.76 -10.32
C THR A 95 12.81 -10.73 -10.92
N SER A 96 12.69 -12.02 -10.63
CA SER A 96 13.47 -13.09 -11.26
C SER A 96 12.85 -14.46 -10.98
N GLY A 97 13.17 -15.47 -11.80
CA GLY A 97 12.69 -16.84 -11.64
C GLY A 97 11.38 -17.10 -12.38
N THR A 98 10.54 -17.97 -11.83
CA THR A 98 9.24 -18.34 -12.40
C THR A 98 8.15 -18.29 -11.33
N ALA A 99 6.88 -18.42 -11.72
CA ALA A 99 5.79 -18.54 -10.75
C ALA A 99 5.97 -19.73 -9.78
N ARG A 100 6.68 -20.80 -10.18
CA ARG A 100 6.93 -21.98 -9.33
C ARG A 100 8.10 -21.81 -8.36
N ASP A 101 9.03 -20.94 -8.68
CA ASP A 101 10.19 -20.61 -7.85
C ASP A 101 10.67 -19.21 -8.26
N GLY A 102 10.15 -18.21 -7.54
CA GLY A 102 10.19 -16.82 -7.97
C GLY A 102 10.65 -15.91 -6.84
N VAL A 103 11.44 -14.90 -7.20
CA VAL A 103 11.79 -13.79 -6.31
C VAL A 103 10.92 -12.60 -6.65
N TRP A 104 10.07 -12.23 -5.71
CA TRP A 104 9.15 -11.12 -5.80
C TRP A 104 9.69 -9.94 -5.02
N GLY A 105 9.48 -8.72 -5.50
CA GLY A 105 10.01 -7.55 -4.82
C GLY A 105 9.27 -6.26 -5.13
N ALA A 106 9.48 -5.30 -4.23
CA ALA A 106 9.00 -3.93 -4.35
C ALA A 106 10.08 -2.97 -3.84
N THR A 107 9.98 -1.70 -4.22
CA THR A 107 10.73 -0.62 -3.57
C THR A 107 9.77 0.22 -2.77
N VAL A 108 10.11 0.49 -1.51
CA VAL A 108 9.39 1.43 -0.66
C VAL A 108 10.26 2.66 -0.39
N ASN A 109 9.68 3.84 -0.50
CA ASN A 109 10.35 5.09 -0.16
C ASN A 109 10.14 5.37 1.33
N VAL A 110 11.20 5.24 2.13
CA VAL A 110 11.17 5.40 3.58
C VAL A 110 11.35 6.87 3.96
N PRO A 111 10.37 7.50 4.63
CA PRO A 111 10.48 8.87 5.11
C PRO A 111 11.06 8.96 6.53
N SER A 112 11.43 10.18 6.94
CA SER A 112 11.87 10.47 8.30
C SER A 112 10.78 10.21 9.36
N THR A 113 9.50 10.22 8.99
CA THR A 113 8.40 10.10 9.95
C THR A 113 8.14 8.69 10.45
N TRP A 114 8.69 7.66 9.80
CA TRP A 114 8.58 6.26 10.23
C TRP A 114 9.40 5.91 11.48
N ASP A 115 10.28 6.82 11.93
CA ASP A 115 11.18 6.71 13.08
C ASP A 115 10.82 5.60 14.10
N GLY A 116 11.67 4.58 14.20
CA GLY A 116 11.37 3.37 14.97
C GLY A 116 11.72 2.08 14.22
N VAL A 117 10.96 1.01 14.46
CA VAL A 117 11.17 -0.30 13.81
C VAL A 117 9.93 -0.66 12.99
N VAL A 118 10.10 -0.73 11.68
CA VAL A 118 9.09 -1.22 10.75
C VAL A 118 9.31 -2.71 10.53
N ARG A 119 8.25 -3.52 10.67
CA ARG A 119 8.32 -4.97 10.54
C ARG A 119 7.49 -5.44 9.36
N MET A 120 7.87 -6.57 8.77
CA MET A 120 6.95 -7.33 7.94
C MET A 120 6.03 -8.13 8.85
N THR A 121 4.74 -7.79 8.85
CA THR A 121 3.76 -8.37 9.76
C THR A 121 3.01 -9.56 9.15
N SER A 122 2.90 -9.61 7.82
CA SER A 122 2.38 -10.77 7.09
C SER A 122 3.03 -10.88 5.71
N VAL A 123 3.07 -12.13 5.22
CA VAL A 123 3.27 -12.50 3.82
C VAL A 123 2.08 -13.38 3.45
N ASP A 124 1.37 -12.97 2.40
CA ASP A 124 0.18 -13.62 1.90
C ASP A 124 0.36 -13.94 0.41
N ALA A 125 -0.05 -15.13 -0.03
CA ALA A 125 0.06 -15.54 -1.43
C ALA A 125 -0.97 -16.62 -1.77
N VAL A 126 -1.42 -16.66 -3.02
CA VAL A 126 -2.31 -17.69 -3.54
C VAL A 126 -1.64 -18.36 -4.73
N ASP A 127 -1.79 -19.67 -4.89
CA ASP A 127 -1.33 -20.39 -6.07
C ASP A 127 -2.39 -20.44 -7.19
N THR A 128 -2.06 -21.06 -8.33
CA THR A 128 -3.00 -21.22 -9.44
C THR A 128 -4.10 -22.26 -9.20
N ALA A 129 -3.93 -23.13 -8.18
CA ALA A 129 -4.91 -24.12 -7.76
C ALA A 129 -5.89 -23.58 -6.69
N GLY A 130 -5.65 -22.37 -6.17
CA GLY A 130 -6.46 -21.72 -5.14
C GLY A 130 -6.03 -22.03 -3.70
N ASN A 131 -4.85 -22.62 -3.48
CA ASN A 131 -4.30 -22.83 -2.15
C ASN A 131 -3.64 -21.53 -1.63
N GLU A 132 -3.84 -21.24 -0.34
CA GLU A 132 -3.46 -19.96 0.26
C GLU A 132 -2.34 -20.10 1.31
N LEU A 133 -1.36 -19.22 1.23
CA LEU A 133 -0.35 -18.97 2.24
C LEU A 133 -0.72 -17.70 3.02
N SER A 134 -0.69 -17.78 4.35
CA SER A 134 -0.64 -16.61 5.23
C SER A 134 0.30 -16.89 6.39
N VAL A 135 1.43 -16.18 6.43
CA VAL A 135 2.46 -16.38 7.46
C VAL A 135 2.99 -15.06 7.98
N ARG A 136 3.39 -15.05 9.25
CA ARG A 136 4.17 -13.96 9.83
C ARG A 136 5.66 -14.31 9.75
N PRO A 137 6.45 -13.61 8.92
CA PRO A 137 7.89 -13.88 8.87
C PRO A 137 8.56 -13.47 10.18
N ALA A 138 9.40 -14.36 10.72
CA ALA A 138 10.24 -14.03 11.85
C ALA A 138 11.36 -13.06 11.43
N ASP A 139 11.69 -12.10 12.29
CA ASP A 139 12.91 -11.28 12.25
C ASP A 139 13.15 -10.38 11.02
N ALA A 140 12.16 -10.19 10.14
CA ALA A 140 12.25 -9.23 9.05
C ALA A 140 11.84 -7.81 9.50
N ALA A 141 12.84 -7.01 9.90
CA ALA A 141 12.64 -5.66 10.40
C ALA A 141 13.63 -4.63 9.80
N LEU A 142 13.17 -3.39 9.70
CA LEU A 142 13.94 -2.23 9.29
C LEU A 142 13.93 -1.20 10.43
N ARG A 143 15.11 -0.82 10.93
CA ARG A 143 15.26 0.29 11.87
C ARG A 143 15.36 1.62 11.12
N VAL A 144 14.43 2.54 11.36
CA VAL A 144 14.42 3.89 10.80
C VAL A 144 14.86 4.86 11.89
N ILE A 145 15.84 5.70 11.58
CA ILE A 145 16.30 6.81 12.42
C ILE A 145 15.82 8.09 11.74
N GLY A 146 14.69 8.62 12.21
CA GLY A 146 14.04 9.78 11.64
C GLY A 146 14.40 11.07 12.39
N THR A 147 14.86 12.09 11.68
CA THR A 147 15.17 13.41 12.26
C THR A 147 14.53 14.54 11.46
N HIS A 148 14.39 15.74 12.04
CA HIS A 148 13.71 16.87 11.39
C HIS A 148 12.37 16.44 10.75
N ARG A 149 11.52 15.77 11.53
CA ARG A 149 10.33 15.10 11.02
C ARG A 149 9.25 16.14 10.68
N PRO A 150 8.64 16.10 9.48
CA PRO A 150 7.52 16.97 9.18
C PRO A 150 6.25 16.54 9.93
N ALA A 151 5.39 17.50 10.22
CA ALA A 151 4.08 17.29 10.82
C ALA A 151 3.06 18.31 10.30
N LEU A 152 1.78 17.99 10.49
CA LEU A 152 0.65 18.85 10.18
C LEU A 152 -0.21 19.04 11.44
N THR A 153 -0.71 20.24 11.67
CA THR A 153 -1.90 20.48 12.50
C THR A 153 -3.12 20.62 11.59
N LEU A 154 -4.31 20.24 12.06
CA LEU A 154 -5.55 20.43 11.31
C LEU A 154 -6.65 20.90 12.27
N THR A 155 -7.33 21.97 11.87
CA THR A 155 -8.55 22.47 12.52
C THR A 155 -9.67 22.47 11.50
N TYR A 156 -10.78 21.84 11.85
CA TYR A 156 -12.01 21.81 11.06
C TYR A 156 -13.00 22.83 11.63
N THR A 157 -13.68 23.58 10.78
CA THR A 157 -14.65 24.59 11.22
C THR A 157 -15.84 24.64 10.28
N LEU A 158 -17.06 24.45 10.81
CA LEU A 158 -18.30 24.66 10.07
C LEU A 158 -18.48 26.15 9.75
N LEU A 159 -18.97 26.45 8.54
CA LEU A 159 -19.17 27.81 8.09
C LEU A 159 -20.60 28.29 8.37
N PRO A 160 -20.80 29.58 8.70
CA PRO A 160 -22.12 30.18 8.71
C PRO A 160 -22.73 30.12 7.31
N GLY A 161 -23.91 29.50 7.17
CA GLY A 161 -24.59 29.33 5.87
C GLY A 161 -24.39 27.96 5.20
N GLY A 162 -23.68 27.03 5.85
CA GLY A 162 -23.41 25.70 5.30
C GLY A 162 -21.97 25.55 4.81
N GLY A 163 -21.52 24.31 4.66
CA GLY A 163 -20.12 24.03 4.34
C GLY A 163 -19.18 24.04 5.53
N PHE A 164 -17.89 23.89 5.23
CA PHE A 164 -16.81 23.89 6.22
C PHE A 164 -15.49 24.37 5.62
N ARG A 165 -14.55 24.67 6.50
CA ARG A 165 -13.15 24.87 6.14
C ARG A 165 -12.26 23.99 6.99
N ILE A 166 -11.13 23.59 6.43
CA ILE A 166 -10.00 23.13 7.21
C ILE A 166 -8.85 24.10 7.08
N HIS A 167 -8.12 24.31 8.16
CA HIS A 167 -6.89 25.08 8.15
C HIS A 167 -5.89 24.48 9.13
N GLY A 168 -4.62 24.81 8.95
CA GLY A 168 -3.58 24.18 9.73
C GLY A 168 -2.21 24.77 9.47
N ARG A 169 -1.20 24.07 9.99
CA ARG A 169 0.20 24.41 9.82
C ARG A 169 1.03 23.18 9.53
N ALA A 170 1.91 23.29 8.54
CA ALA A 170 2.98 22.36 8.23
C ALA A 170 4.30 22.85 8.82
N TYR A 171 5.00 21.96 9.54
CA TYR A 171 6.20 22.32 10.29
C TYR A 171 7.09 21.11 10.59
N PHE A 172 8.34 21.37 11.00
CA PHE A 172 9.23 20.34 11.56
C PHE A 172 9.04 20.20 13.07
N THR A 173 8.88 18.98 13.58
CA THR A 173 8.50 18.73 14.99
C THR A 173 9.58 19.08 16.00
N ASP A 174 10.85 19.00 15.62
CA ASP A 174 11.98 19.28 16.50
C ASP A 174 12.27 20.78 16.64
N THR A 175 12.16 21.55 15.56
CA THR A 175 12.48 22.99 15.58
C THR A 175 11.25 23.90 15.55
N GLY A 176 10.06 23.37 15.31
CA GLY A 176 8.85 24.16 15.07
C GLY A 176 8.90 25.00 13.78
N ARG A 177 9.93 24.86 12.94
CA ARG A 177 10.14 25.71 11.76
C ARG A 177 9.06 25.45 10.70
N PRO A 178 8.57 26.47 10.01
CA PRO A 178 7.52 26.31 9.01
C PRO A 178 8.04 25.56 7.78
N LEU A 179 7.18 24.69 7.22
CA LEU A 179 7.34 24.14 5.88
C LEU A 179 6.68 25.10 4.89
N ALA A 180 7.44 26.09 4.40
CA ALA A 180 6.94 27.11 3.48
C ALA A 180 6.95 26.64 2.02
N GLY A 181 5.94 27.06 1.23
CA GLY A 181 5.88 26.75 -0.20
C GLY A 181 5.69 25.25 -0.50
N GLN A 182 5.22 24.48 0.49
CA GLN A 182 5.11 23.04 0.39
C GLN A 182 3.72 22.68 -0.17
N PRO A 183 3.65 21.90 -1.28
CA PRO A 183 2.38 21.35 -1.75
C PRO A 183 1.81 20.37 -0.72
N LEU A 184 0.52 20.48 -0.49
CA LEU A 184 -0.28 19.59 0.35
C LEU A 184 -1.47 19.08 -0.43
N ALA A 185 -1.82 17.82 -0.18
CA ALA A 185 -3.06 17.25 -0.65
C ALA A 185 -4.14 17.49 0.39
N VAL A 186 -5.21 18.17 0.00
CA VAL A 186 -6.35 18.48 0.87
C VAL A 186 -7.64 18.10 0.16
N ALA A 187 -8.49 17.37 0.87
CA ALA A 187 -9.74 16.82 0.36
C ALA A 187 -10.77 16.62 1.47
N TYR A 188 -11.95 16.13 1.10
CA TYR A 188 -12.96 15.67 2.03
C TYR A 188 -13.66 14.39 1.54
N ASP A 189 -14.27 13.69 2.48
CA ASP A 189 -15.00 12.43 2.29
C ASP A 189 -14.18 11.42 1.47
N SER A 190 -14.71 10.88 0.36
CA SER A 190 -14.00 9.92 -0.49
C SER A 190 -12.68 10.45 -1.07
N GLY A 191 -12.51 11.77 -1.17
CA GLY A 191 -11.24 12.37 -1.58
C GLY A 191 -10.11 12.22 -0.53
N CYS A 192 -10.45 11.85 0.71
CA CYS A 192 -9.47 11.53 1.75
C CYS A 192 -8.88 10.13 1.65
N ASP A 193 -9.27 9.35 0.63
CA ASP A 193 -8.56 8.14 0.27
C ASP A 193 -7.21 8.50 -0.39
N LEU A 194 -6.13 8.28 0.37
CA LEU A 194 -4.76 8.58 -0.05
C LEU A 194 -4.14 7.50 -0.95
N GLU A 195 -4.84 6.37 -1.14
CA GLU A 195 -4.43 5.33 -2.11
C GLU A 195 -4.77 5.71 -3.55
N GLY A 196 -5.50 6.80 -3.79
CA GLY A 196 -5.79 7.22 -5.17
C GLY A 196 -6.44 8.59 -5.37
N GLY A 197 -6.80 9.31 -4.30
CA GLY A 197 -7.67 10.49 -4.39
C GLY A 197 -7.03 11.83 -4.04
N ALA A 198 -6.13 11.91 -3.06
CA ALA A 198 -5.63 13.21 -2.63
C ALA A 198 -4.46 13.69 -3.53
N ALA A 199 -4.81 14.55 -4.49
CA ALA A 199 -3.84 15.32 -5.26
C ALA A 199 -3.41 16.57 -4.49
N ASP A 200 -2.17 17.03 -4.74
CA ASP A 200 -1.69 18.30 -4.19
C ASP A 200 -2.58 19.43 -4.72
N SER A 201 -3.36 20.03 -3.83
CA SER A 201 -4.43 20.99 -4.18
C SER A 201 -4.16 22.38 -3.62
N ILE A 202 -3.27 22.50 -2.64
CA ILE A 202 -2.87 23.78 -2.03
C ILE A 202 -1.38 23.82 -1.73
N VAL A 203 -0.85 25.03 -1.51
CA VAL A 203 0.54 25.27 -1.14
C VAL A 203 0.58 26.08 0.15
N THR A 204 1.46 25.71 1.07
CA THR A 204 1.61 26.43 2.34
C THR A 204 2.24 27.81 2.13
N ASP A 205 1.83 28.79 2.94
CA ASP A 205 2.42 30.12 2.95
C ASP A 205 3.84 30.14 3.58
N ALA A 206 4.48 31.31 3.63
CA ALA A 206 5.80 31.49 4.24
C ALA A 206 5.87 31.11 5.74
N ARG A 207 4.72 31.04 6.42
CA ARG A 207 4.59 30.62 7.82
C ARG A 207 4.17 29.15 7.96
N GLY A 208 4.14 28.41 6.85
CA GLY A 208 3.72 27.01 6.77
C GLY A 208 2.22 26.82 6.95
N ARG A 209 1.41 27.89 6.87
CA ARG A 209 -0.04 27.81 7.07
C ARG A 209 -0.74 27.44 5.77
N TYR A 210 -1.87 26.77 5.92
CA TYR A 210 -2.73 26.39 4.81
C TYR A 210 -4.19 26.47 5.23
N GLU A 211 -5.08 26.72 4.27
CA GLU A 211 -6.53 26.72 4.45
C GLU A 211 -7.19 26.24 3.16
N GLN A 212 -8.24 25.43 3.29
CA GLN A 212 -9.14 25.05 2.21
C GLN A 212 -10.57 25.18 2.71
N ARG A 213 -11.42 25.75 1.86
CA ARG A 213 -12.83 26.03 2.15
C ARG A 213 -13.72 25.30 1.15
N TRP A 214 -14.84 24.78 1.62
CA TRP A 214 -15.90 24.19 0.80
C TRP A 214 -17.26 24.75 1.24
N ASP A 215 -17.79 25.70 0.47
CA ASP A 215 -19.07 26.36 0.77
C ASP A 215 -20.28 25.43 0.65
N ASN A 216 -20.19 24.47 -0.26
CA ASN A 216 -21.25 23.47 -0.52
C ASN A 216 -20.89 22.09 0.04
N GLY A 217 -19.86 22.01 0.90
CA GLY A 217 -19.48 20.76 1.53
C GLY A 217 -20.56 20.29 2.50
N GLU A 218 -20.83 18.98 2.53
CA GLU A 218 -21.77 18.43 3.51
C GLU A 218 -21.27 18.69 4.94
N PRO A 219 -22.05 19.37 5.80
CA PRO A 219 -21.69 19.55 7.20
C PRO A 219 -21.48 18.20 7.88
N GLY A 220 -20.29 17.98 8.44
CA GLY A 220 -19.94 16.71 9.08
C GLY A 220 -19.19 15.72 8.18
N ALA A 221 -19.00 16.03 6.89
CA ALA A 221 -18.06 15.30 6.06
C ALA A 221 -16.64 15.38 6.64
N ALA A 222 -15.89 14.28 6.58
CA ALA A 222 -14.51 14.26 7.03
C ALA A 222 -13.62 15.08 6.11
N GLY A 223 -12.78 15.96 6.64
CA GLY A 223 -11.77 16.71 5.89
C GLY A 223 -10.37 16.24 6.25
N CYS A 224 -9.47 16.20 5.29
CA CYS A 224 -8.10 15.73 5.52
C CYS A 224 -7.06 16.65 4.90
N ALA A 225 -5.86 16.60 5.48
CA ALA A 225 -4.65 17.18 4.92
C ALA A 225 -3.51 16.17 4.98
N ALA A 226 -2.81 16.02 3.87
CA ALA A 226 -1.67 15.14 3.72
C ALA A 226 -0.48 15.88 3.15
N LEU A 227 0.69 15.62 3.73
CA LEU A 227 1.97 15.96 3.14
C LEU A 227 2.52 14.69 2.50
N THR A 228 2.73 14.73 1.19
CA THR A 228 3.07 13.56 0.38
C THR A 228 4.43 13.74 -0.28
N GLY A 229 5.24 12.69 -0.25
CA GLY A 229 6.52 12.60 -0.94
C GLY A 229 6.38 11.99 -2.34
N ALA A 230 7.52 11.76 -2.99
CA ALA A 230 7.56 11.05 -4.27
C ALA A 230 7.13 9.58 -4.11
N ALA A 231 6.45 9.04 -5.12
CA ALA A 231 6.13 7.63 -5.22
C ALA A 231 7.36 6.80 -5.63
N ALA A 232 7.47 5.58 -5.09
CA ALA A 232 8.37 4.57 -5.65
C ALA A 232 7.71 3.91 -6.88
N PRO A 233 8.47 3.28 -7.80
CA PRO A 233 7.90 2.62 -8.96
C PRO A 233 6.80 1.61 -8.58
N GLY A 234 5.62 1.76 -9.18
CA GLY A 234 4.46 0.90 -8.93
C GLY A 234 3.79 1.08 -7.57
N GLN A 235 4.18 2.09 -6.78
CA GLN A 235 3.61 2.39 -5.47
C GLN A 235 2.83 3.71 -5.47
N PHE A 236 2.01 3.91 -4.43
CA PHE A 236 1.45 5.20 -4.12
C PHE A 236 2.51 6.17 -3.57
N ARG A 237 2.15 7.46 -3.47
CA ARG A 237 3.02 8.47 -2.89
C ARG A 237 3.27 8.16 -1.41
N THR A 238 4.51 8.36 -0.95
CA THR A 238 4.83 8.18 0.47
C THR A 238 4.13 9.24 1.31
N LEU A 239 3.38 8.84 2.33
CA LEU A 239 2.85 9.76 3.33
C LEU A 239 3.98 10.22 4.27
N LEU A 240 4.18 11.53 4.32
CA LEU A 240 5.11 12.17 5.25
C LEU A 240 4.36 12.57 6.52
N ALA A 241 3.16 13.15 6.38
CA ALA A 241 2.27 13.45 7.50
C ALA A 241 0.80 13.43 7.03
N TYR A 242 -0.11 13.07 7.94
CA TYR A 242 -1.54 13.02 7.64
C TYR A 242 -2.37 13.45 8.86
N ARG A 243 -3.46 14.19 8.61
CA ARG A 243 -4.48 14.53 9.60
C ARG A 243 -5.86 14.42 8.97
N LEU A 244 -6.79 13.90 9.77
CA LEU A 244 -8.21 13.82 9.47
C LEU A 244 -8.96 14.59 10.55
N GLY A 245 -9.85 15.47 10.15
CA GLY A 245 -10.78 16.17 11.03
C GLY A 245 -12.21 15.87 10.64
N VAL A 246 -13.06 15.67 11.64
CA VAL A 246 -14.50 15.45 11.48
C VAL A 246 -15.18 16.21 12.62
N THR A 247 -16.34 16.79 12.37
CA THR A 247 -17.20 17.33 13.43
C THR A 247 -18.49 16.53 13.46
N ARG A 248 -18.90 16.02 14.62
CA ARG A 248 -20.24 15.43 14.74
C ARG A 248 -21.29 16.53 14.88
N PRO A 249 -22.53 16.29 14.42
CA PRO A 249 -23.65 17.18 14.72
C PRO A 249 -23.75 17.39 16.24
N GLY A 250 -23.61 18.64 16.70
CA GLY A 250 -23.66 19.02 18.13
C GLY A 250 -22.30 19.34 18.77
N ASP A 251 -21.18 19.02 18.12
CA ASP A 251 -19.85 19.39 18.63
C ASP A 251 -19.56 20.87 18.34
N SER A 252 -19.25 21.64 19.37
CA SER A 252 -18.68 22.99 19.21
C SER A 252 -17.26 22.84 18.69
N ALA A 253 -16.96 23.36 17.49
CA ALA A 253 -15.62 23.47 16.86
C ALA A 253 -14.47 22.79 17.62
N ALA A 254 -14.46 21.46 17.63
CA ALA A 254 -13.44 20.71 18.35
C ALA A 254 -12.23 20.55 17.45
N THR A 255 -11.07 21.06 17.90
CA THR A 255 -9.77 20.65 17.38
C THR A 255 -9.59 19.18 17.73
N GLN A 256 -10.06 18.27 16.87
CA GLN A 256 -9.70 16.87 17.01
C GLN A 256 -8.26 16.70 16.53
N GLU A 257 -7.35 16.83 17.48
CA GLU A 257 -5.96 16.46 17.30
C GLU A 257 -5.85 14.93 17.45
N LYS A 258 -6.25 14.16 16.43
CA LYS A 258 -5.80 12.77 16.37
C LYS A 258 -4.37 12.79 15.85
N LEU A 259 -3.41 12.88 16.77
CA LEU A 259 -2.01 12.60 16.49
C LEU A 259 -1.93 11.14 16.06
N VAL A 260 -1.54 10.91 14.81
CA VAL A 260 -1.05 9.60 14.40
C VAL A 260 0.32 9.43 15.05
N GLY A 261 0.42 8.64 16.12
CA GLY A 261 1.69 8.32 16.79
C GLY A 261 1.74 8.44 18.32
N GLU A 262 0.64 8.73 19.01
CA GLU A 262 0.56 8.47 20.45
C GLU A 262 -0.29 7.21 20.68
N ASN A 263 0.27 6.24 21.40
CA ASN A 263 -0.44 5.04 21.86
C ASN A 263 -1.63 5.40 22.74
#